data_AF-A0A3B6C7U6-F1
#
_entry.id   AF-A0A3B6C7U6-F1
#
_cell.length_a   1.000
_cell.length_b   1.000
_cell.length_c   1.000
_cell.angle_alpha   90.00
_cell.angle_beta   90.00
_cell.angle_gamma   90.00
#
_symmetry.space_group_name_H-M   'P 1'
#
loop_
_entity.id
_entity.type
_entity.pdbx_description
1 polymer ?
#
loop_
_entity_poly.entity_id
_entity_poly.type
_entity_poly.pdbx_seq_one_letter_code
_entity_poly.pdbx_strand_id
1 'polypeptide(L)'
;MAAVVSWYGPLIDLSAAAGHVGGFVQFLVSVRRVLPHQEQNAATGRTYHRIILEVGDDTRSSFSVSLWSNNTSSTIVAGDVLLLQNIKIVEFRNGLEGRASQMSAVQILMNSKDLVQPEGIDEFIINCKVGNATRSKLRRVSEWIVHTKRTCAENHQQVMSKNWKERMKNDTTDFLSISELLPQSKPCNLNIYASIGKIVLMGSLSLELKGQSSVIEKHSLSGHNDIVRDFITTGCKLCGLPLYQKNLHGDSTYPIDCPDNPKYLHVIGQIYKPFMIYVQDQTGQVPVLVKNKVAEALFSNISADDVSECYKSRHCMLVGTCESGH
;
A
#
# COMPACT_ATOMS: atom_id res chain seq x y z
N MET A 1 -15.48 -8.20 -45.32
CA MET A 1 -14.09 -8.43 -44.88
C MET A 1 -14.14 -9.09 -43.53
N ALA A 2 -13.76 -10.37 -43.43
CA ALA A 2 -13.74 -11.09 -42.17
C ALA A 2 -12.54 -10.62 -41.35
N ALA A 3 -12.79 -10.00 -40.20
CA ALA A 3 -11.72 -9.65 -39.26
C ALA A 3 -11.03 -10.95 -38.83
N VAL A 4 -9.70 -11.00 -38.98
CA VAL A 4 -8.88 -12.07 -38.42
C VAL A 4 -9.10 -12.03 -36.90
N VAL A 5 -9.95 -12.92 -36.40
CA VAL A 5 -10.16 -13.11 -34.97
C VAL A 5 -8.89 -13.74 -34.45
N SER A 6 -7.98 -12.89 -33.96
CA SER A 6 -6.82 -13.30 -33.19
C SER A 6 -7.27 -14.28 -32.12
N TRP A 7 -6.58 -15.41 -31.97
CA TRP A 7 -6.79 -16.38 -30.89
C TRP A 7 -6.68 -15.76 -29.48
N TYR A 8 -6.22 -14.51 -29.39
CA TYR A 8 -6.00 -13.78 -28.15
C TYR A 8 -7.09 -12.75 -27.80
N GLY A 9 -8.13 -12.60 -28.65
CA GLY A 9 -9.15 -11.55 -28.54
C GLY A 9 -8.70 -10.19 -29.11
N PRO A 10 -9.59 -9.17 -29.18
CA PRO A 10 -9.25 -7.85 -29.67
C PRO A 10 -8.34 -7.08 -28.68
N LEU A 11 -7.41 -6.29 -29.18
CA LEU A 11 -6.70 -5.29 -28.38
C LEU A 11 -7.63 -4.09 -28.16
N ILE A 12 -7.96 -3.80 -26.91
CA ILE A 12 -8.94 -2.76 -26.56
C ILE A 12 -8.37 -1.73 -25.59
N ASP A 13 -9.03 -0.58 -25.54
CA ASP A 13 -8.85 0.46 -24.52
C ASP A 13 -9.57 0.08 -23.22
N LEU A 14 -8.99 0.44 -22.06
CA LEU A 14 -9.57 0.10 -20.75
C LEU A 14 -10.97 0.69 -20.57
N SER A 15 -11.24 1.86 -21.16
CA SER A 15 -12.57 2.47 -21.22
C SER A 15 -13.61 1.61 -21.96
N ALA A 16 -13.19 0.79 -22.93
CA ALA A 16 -14.07 -0.08 -23.70
C ALA A 16 -14.38 -1.42 -23.01
N ALA A 17 -13.71 -1.75 -21.89
CA ALA A 17 -13.81 -3.06 -21.24
C ALA A 17 -15.26 -3.46 -20.90
N ALA A 18 -16.13 -2.51 -20.54
CA ALA A 18 -17.53 -2.76 -20.23
C ALA A 18 -18.30 -3.40 -21.41
N GLY A 19 -17.95 -3.07 -22.65
CA GLY A 19 -18.56 -3.66 -23.85
C GLY A 19 -18.13 -5.11 -24.14
N HIS A 20 -17.17 -5.65 -23.37
CA HIS A 20 -16.57 -6.96 -23.61
C HIS A 20 -16.78 -7.93 -22.43
N VAL A 21 -17.72 -7.66 -21.53
CA VAL A 21 -18.05 -8.54 -20.39
C VAL A 21 -18.35 -9.97 -20.88
N GLY A 22 -17.73 -10.94 -20.22
CA GLY A 22 -17.81 -12.37 -20.58
C GLY A 22 -16.84 -12.79 -21.69
N GLY A 23 -16.34 -11.84 -22.48
CA GLY A 23 -15.38 -12.07 -23.56
C GLY A 23 -13.92 -12.07 -23.12
N PHE A 24 -13.05 -12.50 -24.03
CA PHE A 24 -11.60 -12.44 -23.89
C PHE A 24 -11.02 -11.31 -24.74
N VAL A 25 -10.09 -10.55 -24.17
CA VAL A 25 -9.48 -9.38 -24.80
C VAL A 25 -7.97 -9.33 -24.55
N GLN A 26 -7.31 -8.41 -25.26
CA GLN A 26 -5.93 -8.02 -24.99
C GLN A 26 -5.89 -6.59 -24.45
N PHE A 27 -4.99 -6.36 -23.50
CA PHE A 27 -4.71 -5.04 -22.93
C PHE A 27 -3.24 -4.68 -23.11
N LEU A 28 -3.00 -3.39 -23.32
CA LEU A 28 -1.66 -2.83 -23.29
C LEU A 28 -1.68 -1.67 -22.30
N VAL A 29 -1.04 -1.84 -21.15
CA VAL A 29 -1.31 -1.02 -19.96
C VAL A 29 -0.04 -0.79 -19.14
N SER A 30 0.01 0.33 -18.43
CA SER A 30 1.02 0.60 -17.42
C SER A 30 0.58 0.07 -16.06
N VAL A 31 1.49 -0.60 -15.34
CA VAL A 31 1.24 -1.05 -13.98
C VAL A 31 1.38 0.13 -13.03
N ARG A 32 0.33 0.39 -12.26
CA ARG A 32 0.35 1.41 -11.21
C ARG A 32 0.64 0.81 -9.85
N ARG A 33 0.04 -0.33 -9.55
CA ARG A 33 0.26 -1.05 -8.29
C ARG A 33 0.22 -2.55 -8.49
N VAL A 34 0.99 -3.25 -7.68
CA VAL A 34 0.95 -4.71 -7.56
C VAL A 34 0.49 -5.05 -6.15
N LEU A 35 -0.64 -5.72 -6.02
CA LEU A 35 -1.21 -6.11 -4.74
C LEU A 35 -1.16 -7.64 -4.63
N PRO A 36 -0.40 -8.20 -3.67
CA PRO A 36 -0.43 -9.63 -3.41
C PRO A 36 -1.78 -9.99 -2.78
N HIS A 37 -2.45 -11.01 -3.34
CA HIS A 37 -3.73 -11.50 -2.87
C HIS A 37 -3.67 -13.01 -2.65
N GLN A 38 -4.11 -13.44 -1.47
CA GLN A 38 -4.12 -14.85 -1.10
C GLN A 38 -5.57 -15.29 -0.97
N GLU A 39 -5.97 -16.27 -1.79
CA GLU A 39 -7.30 -16.87 -1.73
C GLU A 39 -7.19 -18.30 -1.23
N GLN A 40 -8.06 -18.67 -0.29
CA GLN A 40 -8.20 -20.06 0.11
C GLN A 40 -9.42 -20.65 -0.57
N ASN A 41 -9.24 -21.78 -1.25
CA ASN A 41 -10.35 -22.48 -1.88
C ASN A 41 -11.19 -23.16 -0.80
N ALA A 42 -12.44 -22.73 -0.69
CA ALA A 42 -13.39 -23.23 0.32
C ALA A 42 -13.65 -24.75 0.22
N ALA A 43 -13.51 -25.35 -0.96
CA ALA A 43 -13.79 -26.78 -1.18
C ALA A 43 -12.56 -27.68 -0.91
N THR A 44 -11.35 -27.17 -1.14
CA THR A 44 -10.12 -27.99 -1.04
C THR A 44 -9.19 -27.56 0.09
N GLY A 45 -9.45 -26.42 0.73
CA GLY A 45 -8.58 -25.79 1.73
C GLY A 45 -7.26 -25.28 1.16
N ARG A 46 -6.99 -25.48 -0.13
CA ARG A 46 -5.73 -25.08 -0.78
C ARG A 46 -5.66 -23.56 -0.91
N THR A 47 -4.51 -23.04 -0.58
CA THR A 47 -4.16 -21.63 -0.73
C THR A 47 -3.62 -21.38 -2.12
N TYR A 48 -4.20 -20.41 -2.83
CA TYR A 48 -3.74 -19.93 -4.12
C TYR A 48 -3.25 -18.49 -3.97
N HIS A 49 -2.08 -18.22 -4.55
CA HIS A 49 -1.54 -16.87 -4.64
C HIS A 49 -1.94 -16.27 -5.98
N ARG A 50 -2.60 -15.12 -5.92
CA ARG A 50 -2.94 -14.30 -7.07
C ARG A 50 -2.31 -12.93 -6.87
N ILE A 51 -1.96 -12.28 -7.96
CA ILE A 51 -1.58 -10.88 -7.92
C ILE A 51 -2.70 -10.07 -8.54
N ILE A 52 -3.10 -8.99 -7.88
CA ILE A 52 -4.03 -8.02 -8.42
C ILE A 52 -3.18 -6.85 -8.89
N LEU A 53 -3.19 -6.62 -10.20
CA LEU A 53 -2.58 -5.46 -10.81
C LEU A 53 -3.62 -4.35 -10.90
N GLU A 54 -3.28 -3.18 -10.38
CA GLU A 54 -3.96 -1.96 -10.78
C GLU A 54 -3.19 -1.36 -11.94
N VAL A 55 -3.87 -1.24 -13.07
CA VAL A 55 -3.27 -0.82 -14.34
C VAL A 55 -4.00 0.39 -14.92
N GLY A 56 -3.32 1.14 -15.78
CA GLY A 56 -3.91 2.28 -16.49
C GLY A 56 -3.42 2.40 -17.93
N ASP A 57 -4.20 3.09 -18.75
CA ASP A 57 -3.86 3.51 -20.11
C ASP A 57 -4.30 4.96 -20.36
N ASP A 58 -4.11 5.44 -21.59
CA ASP A 58 -4.48 6.79 -22.03
C ASP A 58 -5.99 7.10 -21.90
N THR A 59 -6.83 6.08 -21.73
CA THR A 59 -8.29 6.22 -21.64
C THR A 59 -8.84 6.05 -20.23
N ARG A 60 -8.15 5.31 -19.36
CA ARG A 60 -8.56 5.06 -17.98
C ARG A 60 -7.35 4.91 -17.06
N SER A 61 -7.32 5.71 -16.01
CA SER A 61 -6.19 5.79 -15.08
C SER A 61 -6.12 4.65 -14.05
N SER A 62 -7.18 3.87 -13.89
CA SER A 62 -7.23 2.73 -12.95
C SER A 62 -8.22 1.67 -13.42
N PHE A 63 -7.74 0.44 -13.51
CA PHE A 63 -8.48 -0.77 -13.82
C PHE A 63 -7.82 -1.97 -13.11
N SER A 64 -8.63 -2.90 -12.61
CA SER A 64 -8.14 -4.06 -11.86
C SER A 64 -7.98 -5.28 -12.77
N VAL A 65 -6.81 -5.92 -12.74
CA VAL A 65 -6.55 -7.19 -13.43
C VAL A 65 -5.98 -8.22 -12.46
N SER A 66 -6.64 -9.36 -12.28
CA SER A 66 -6.09 -10.47 -11.50
C SER A 66 -5.33 -11.47 -12.36
N LEU A 67 -4.09 -11.75 -11.97
CA LEU A 67 -3.22 -12.75 -12.58
C LEU A 67 -2.96 -13.89 -11.60
N TRP A 68 -2.72 -15.09 -12.15
CA TRP A 68 -2.21 -16.21 -11.37
C TRP A 68 -0.73 -16.00 -11.07
N SER A 69 -0.32 -16.30 -9.83
CA SER A 69 1.09 -16.21 -9.45
C SER A 69 1.91 -17.30 -10.17
N ASN A 70 2.67 -16.90 -11.18
CA ASN A 70 3.69 -17.66 -11.87
C ASN A 70 5.01 -16.85 -11.98
N ASN A 71 6.07 -17.46 -12.50
CA ASN A 71 7.41 -16.85 -12.59
C ASN A 71 7.44 -15.50 -13.33
N THR A 72 6.59 -15.31 -14.36
CA THR A 72 6.53 -14.05 -15.11
C THR A 72 5.71 -12.97 -14.39
N SER A 73 4.67 -13.37 -13.67
CA SER A 73 3.86 -12.44 -12.87
C SER A 73 4.62 -11.93 -11.64
N SER A 74 5.56 -12.71 -11.09
CA SER A 74 6.36 -12.33 -9.92
C SER A 74 7.43 -11.28 -10.21
N THR A 75 7.78 -11.05 -11.48
CA THR A 75 8.77 -10.02 -11.86
C THR A 75 8.14 -8.67 -12.21
N ILE A 76 6.81 -8.60 -12.26
CA ILE A 76 6.08 -7.39 -12.64
C ILE A 76 6.22 -6.35 -11.54
N VAL A 77 6.61 -5.13 -11.91
CA VAL A 77 6.72 -3.99 -11.00
C VAL A 77 5.86 -2.82 -11.43
N ALA A 78 5.48 -1.98 -10.47
CA ALA A 78 4.90 -0.67 -10.75
C ALA A 78 5.80 0.14 -11.70
N GLY A 79 5.19 0.75 -12.71
CA GLY A 79 5.86 1.43 -13.80
C GLY A 79 6.07 0.57 -15.05
N ASP A 80 6.02 -0.77 -14.97
CA ASP A 80 6.15 -1.62 -16.16
C ASP A 80 4.99 -1.40 -17.14
N VAL A 81 5.26 -1.58 -18.43
CA VAL A 81 4.22 -1.63 -19.47
C VAL A 81 4.04 -3.05 -19.94
N LEU A 82 2.82 -3.57 -19.75
CA LEU A 82 2.46 -4.96 -19.99
C LEU A 82 1.56 -5.10 -21.20
N LEU A 83 1.86 -6.09 -22.04
CA LEU A 83 0.90 -6.70 -22.95
C LEU A 83 0.26 -7.89 -22.27
N LEU A 84 -1.03 -7.79 -21.98
CA LEU A 84 -1.86 -8.84 -21.41
C LEU A 84 -2.72 -9.43 -22.50
N GLN A 85 -2.72 -10.75 -22.65
CA GLN A 85 -3.44 -11.45 -23.72
C GLN A 85 -4.40 -12.49 -23.13
N ASN A 86 -5.54 -12.70 -23.80
CA ASN A 86 -6.57 -13.62 -23.34
C ASN A 86 -7.06 -13.32 -21.91
N ILE A 87 -7.25 -12.04 -21.59
CA ILE A 87 -7.83 -11.64 -20.31
C ILE A 87 -9.34 -11.68 -20.42
N LYS A 88 -10.00 -12.42 -19.52
CA LYS A 88 -11.46 -12.48 -19.48
C LYS A 88 -12.00 -11.26 -18.75
N ILE A 89 -12.97 -10.56 -19.32
CA ILE A 89 -13.65 -9.47 -18.61
C ILE A 89 -14.78 -10.04 -17.79
N VAL A 90 -14.78 -9.72 -16.49
CA VAL A 90 -15.81 -10.14 -15.55
C VAL A 90 -16.36 -8.94 -14.81
N GLU A 91 -17.63 -9.01 -14.47
CA GLU A 91 -18.28 -8.07 -13.58
C GLU A 91 -18.54 -8.77 -12.25
N PHE A 92 -18.08 -8.17 -11.15
CA PHE A 92 -18.25 -8.70 -9.81
C PHE A 92 -18.55 -7.58 -8.82
N ARG A 93 -19.66 -7.70 -8.07
CA ARG A 93 -20.10 -6.70 -7.07
C ARG A 93 -20.08 -5.26 -7.61
N ASN A 94 -20.62 -5.06 -8.81
CA ASN A 94 -20.66 -3.78 -9.53
C ASN A 94 -19.28 -3.20 -9.92
N GLY A 95 -18.23 -4.02 -9.91
CA GLY A 95 -16.90 -3.67 -10.40
C GLY A 95 -16.51 -4.49 -11.64
N LEU A 96 -15.90 -3.81 -12.62
CA LEU A 96 -15.28 -4.44 -13.79
C LEU A 96 -13.85 -4.88 -13.46
N GLU A 97 -13.54 -6.14 -13.76
CA GLU A 97 -12.23 -6.74 -13.51
C GLU A 97 -11.78 -7.55 -14.74
N GLY A 98 -10.50 -7.45 -15.09
CA GLY A 98 -9.86 -8.39 -15.99
C GLY A 98 -9.36 -9.61 -15.21
N ARG A 99 -9.69 -10.82 -15.63
CA ARG A 99 -9.28 -12.06 -14.96
C ARG A 99 -8.48 -12.96 -15.89
N ALA A 100 -7.28 -13.32 -15.47
CA ALA A 100 -6.48 -14.30 -16.17
C ALA A 100 -7.08 -15.72 -16.03
N SER A 101 -7.08 -16.44 -17.14
CA SER A 101 -7.38 -17.87 -17.25
C SER A 101 -6.09 -18.65 -17.51
N GLN A 102 -6.20 -19.98 -17.66
CA GLN A 102 -5.07 -20.83 -18.02
C GLN A 102 -4.48 -20.52 -19.41
N MET A 103 -5.26 -19.88 -20.28
CA MET A 103 -4.85 -19.50 -21.64
C MET A 103 -4.36 -18.05 -21.74
N SER A 104 -4.28 -17.34 -20.61
CA SER A 104 -3.80 -15.95 -20.56
C SER A 104 -2.29 -15.89 -20.61
N ALA A 105 -1.76 -14.89 -21.32
CA ALA A 105 -0.33 -14.62 -21.40
C ALA A 105 -0.04 -13.19 -20.95
N VAL A 106 1.13 -13.00 -20.34
CA VAL A 106 1.60 -11.70 -19.86
C VAL A 106 3.02 -11.50 -20.35
N GLN A 107 3.25 -10.38 -21.02
CA GLN A 107 4.56 -9.98 -21.53
C GLN A 107 4.88 -8.56 -21.06
N ILE A 108 6.05 -8.38 -20.44
CA ILE A 108 6.59 -7.05 -20.12
C ILE A 108 7.20 -6.49 -21.40
N LEU A 109 6.65 -5.40 -21.92
CA LEU A 109 7.18 -4.73 -23.13
C LEU A 109 8.20 -3.65 -22.77
N MET A 110 7.98 -2.89 -21.70
CA MET A 110 8.96 -1.93 -21.17
C MET A 110 9.08 -2.10 -19.67
N ASN A 111 10.31 -2.07 -19.17
CA ASN A 111 10.55 -2.05 -17.74
C ASN A 111 10.39 -0.61 -17.19
N SER A 112 9.99 -0.48 -15.93
CA SER A 112 9.92 0.81 -15.24
C SER A 112 11.21 1.63 -15.32
N LYS A 113 12.38 0.97 -15.40
CA LYS A 113 13.70 1.61 -15.55
C LYS A 113 13.94 2.22 -16.94
N ASP A 114 13.32 1.66 -17.98
CA ASP A 114 13.49 2.13 -19.36
C ASP A 114 12.71 3.44 -19.62
N LEU A 115 11.71 3.72 -18.78
CA LEU A 115 10.84 4.91 -18.85
C LEU A 115 11.43 6.15 -18.16
N VAL A 116 12.70 6.10 -17.73
CA VAL A 116 13.36 7.20 -17.01
C VAL A 116 13.94 8.25 -17.97
N GLN A 117 14.19 7.91 -19.25
CA GLN A 117 14.68 8.85 -20.26
C GLN A 117 13.73 8.96 -21.46
N PRO A 118 13.08 10.12 -21.69
CA PRO A 118 12.13 10.29 -22.78
C PRO A 118 12.79 10.21 -24.17
N GLU A 119 14.10 10.51 -24.30
CA GLU A 119 14.80 10.55 -25.59
C GLU A 119 14.97 9.17 -26.26
N GLY A 120 14.81 8.06 -25.53
CA GLY A 120 15.00 6.69 -26.05
C GLY A 120 13.73 5.88 -26.30
N ILE A 121 12.55 6.41 -25.90
CA ILE A 121 11.30 5.66 -25.93
C ILE A 121 10.86 5.34 -27.37
N ASP A 122 10.99 6.28 -28.29
CA ASP A 122 10.56 6.08 -29.68
C ASP A 122 11.40 5.03 -30.40
N GLU A 123 12.71 5.02 -30.19
CA GLU A 123 13.62 4.01 -30.75
C GLU A 123 13.30 2.61 -30.19
N PHE A 124 13.02 2.52 -28.90
CA PHE A 124 12.59 1.28 -28.27
C PHE A 124 11.28 0.74 -28.87
N ILE A 125 10.27 1.61 -29.06
CA ILE A 125 8.97 1.25 -29.64
C ILE A 125 9.11 0.76 -31.10
N ILE A 126 10.01 1.38 -31.87
CA ILE A 126 10.31 0.97 -33.25
C ILE A 126 10.90 -0.45 -33.27
N ASN A 127 11.84 -0.73 -32.36
CA ASN A 127 12.55 -2.01 -32.27
C ASN A 127 11.71 -3.14 -31.63
N CYS A 128 10.59 -2.82 -30.98
CA CYS A 128 9.68 -3.82 -30.45
C CYS A 128 9.07 -4.70 -31.56
N LYS A 129 9.21 -6.03 -31.40
CA LYS A 129 8.64 -7.06 -32.28
C LYS A 129 7.14 -7.27 -32.01
N VAL A 130 6.34 -6.24 -32.29
CA VAL A 130 4.87 -6.25 -32.11
C VAL A 130 4.15 -5.76 -33.36
N GLY A 131 2.86 -6.10 -33.50
CA GLY A 131 2.03 -5.63 -34.62
C GLY A 131 1.76 -4.12 -34.57
N ASN A 132 1.39 -3.53 -35.71
CA ASN A 132 1.18 -2.08 -35.86
C ASN A 132 0.16 -1.51 -34.86
N ALA A 133 -0.95 -2.22 -34.60
CA ALA A 133 -1.96 -1.80 -33.63
C ALA A 133 -1.39 -1.74 -32.20
N THR A 134 -0.67 -2.79 -31.78
CA THR A 134 0.02 -2.84 -30.48
C THR A 134 1.08 -1.75 -30.38
N ARG A 135 1.88 -1.52 -31.43
CA ARG A 135 2.89 -0.46 -31.46
C ARG A 135 2.26 0.93 -31.32
N SER A 136 1.15 1.20 -32.02
CA SER A 136 0.44 2.47 -31.93
C SER A 136 -0.12 2.71 -30.52
N LYS A 137 -0.72 1.68 -29.90
CA LYS A 137 -1.19 1.79 -28.52
C LYS A 137 -0.03 1.93 -27.52
N LEU A 138 1.11 1.27 -27.76
CA LEU A 138 2.30 1.36 -26.91
C LEU A 138 2.78 2.81 -26.81
N ARG A 139 2.82 3.51 -27.96
CA ARG A 139 3.16 4.93 -28.02
C ARG A 139 2.22 5.78 -27.18
N ARG A 140 0.90 5.64 -27.35
CA ARG A 140 -0.10 6.39 -26.57
C ARG A 140 0.07 6.17 -25.05
N VAL A 141 0.26 4.91 -24.63
CA VAL A 141 0.46 4.57 -23.22
C VAL A 141 1.76 5.18 -22.68
N SER A 142 2.86 5.10 -23.43
CA SER A 142 4.13 5.70 -23.03
C SER A 142 4.05 7.23 -22.90
N GLU A 143 3.45 7.90 -23.88
CA GLU A 143 3.22 9.35 -23.85
C GLU A 143 2.36 9.73 -22.63
N TRP A 144 1.31 8.96 -22.35
CA TRP A 144 0.46 9.16 -21.17
C TRP A 144 1.22 9.00 -19.85
N ILE A 145 2.10 8.00 -19.72
CA ILE A 145 2.95 7.81 -18.53
C ILE A 145 3.85 9.04 -18.32
N VAL A 146 4.53 9.49 -19.38
CA VAL A 146 5.43 10.65 -19.32
C VAL A 146 4.66 11.92 -18.95
N HIS A 147 3.50 12.14 -19.56
CA HIS A 147 2.66 13.31 -19.27
C HIS A 147 2.15 13.27 -17.83
N THR A 148 1.62 12.14 -17.37
CA THR A 148 1.08 11.99 -16.00
C THR A 148 2.17 12.18 -14.93
N LYS A 149 3.39 11.68 -15.16
CA LYS A 149 4.53 11.93 -14.26
C LYS A 149 4.87 13.43 -14.17
N ARG A 150 4.84 14.17 -15.29
CA ARG A 150 5.11 15.62 -15.30
C ARG A 150 4.00 16.44 -14.65
N THR A 151 2.73 16.18 -15.01
CA THR A 151 1.58 16.90 -14.43
C THR A 151 1.45 16.67 -12.93
N CYS A 152 1.85 15.49 -12.45
CA CYS A 152 1.96 15.22 -11.02
C CYS A 152 3.00 16.12 -10.34
N ALA A 153 4.17 16.33 -10.93
CA ALA A 153 5.17 17.26 -10.40
C ALA A 153 4.69 18.74 -10.43
N GLU A 154 3.88 19.12 -11.43
CA GLU A 154 3.40 20.50 -11.63
C GLU A 154 2.21 20.87 -10.72
N ASN A 155 1.23 19.97 -10.53
CA ASN A 155 0.03 20.25 -9.73
C ASN A 155 0.33 20.44 -8.22
N HIS A 156 1.43 19.89 -7.72
CA HIS A 156 1.87 20.10 -6.34
C HIS A 156 2.38 21.53 -6.07
N GLN A 157 2.60 22.35 -7.10
CA GLN A 157 2.95 23.76 -6.93
C GLN A 157 1.75 24.66 -6.62
N GLN A 158 0.51 24.22 -6.83
CA GLN A 158 -0.66 25.12 -6.81
C GLN A 158 -1.51 25.07 -5.53
N VAL A 159 -1.29 24.10 -4.63
CA VAL A 159 -2.00 24.03 -3.33
C VAL A 159 -1.05 24.40 -2.19
N MET A 160 -0.68 25.68 -2.13
CA MET A 160 0.06 26.26 -1.00
C MET A 160 -0.90 26.75 0.09
N SER A 161 -1.20 25.93 1.09
CA SER A 161 -1.81 26.43 2.33
C SER A 161 -0.73 27.01 3.24
N LYS A 162 -0.76 28.33 3.42
CA LYS A 162 0.06 29.08 4.39
C LYS A 162 -0.23 28.60 5.81
N ASN A 163 0.75 27.98 6.48
CA ASN A 163 1.02 28.15 7.91
C ASN A 163 2.40 27.53 8.26
N TRP A 164 3.17 28.28 9.06
CA TRP A 164 4.59 28.06 9.37
C TRP A 164 4.85 26.92 10.36
N LYS A 165 5.74 25.98 10.00
CA LYS A 165 6.84 25.40 10.82
C LYS A 165 7.85 24.76 9.85
N GLU A 166 9.13 25.00 10.10
CA GLU A 166 10.35 24.49 9.43
C GLU A 166 10.19 23.94 7.99
N ARG A 167 10.63 24.72 6.99
CA ARG A 167 10.57 24.38 5.56
C ARG A 167 11.45 23.15 5.25
N MET A 168 10.90 21.96 5.45
CA MET A 168 11.19 20.84 4.56
C MET A 168 10.71 21.29 3.17
N LYS A 169 11.58 21.20 2.17
CA LYS A 169 11.23 21.53 0.79
C LYS A 169 10.05 20.60 0.42
N ASN A 170 8.85 21.16 0.24
CA ASN A 170 7.61 20.42 -0.05
C ASN A 170 7.60 19.88 -1.50
N ASP A 171 8.73 19.36 -1.97
CA ASP A 171 8.82 18.60 -3.21
C ASP A 171 8.28 17.19 -2.86
N THR A 172 6.96 17.07 -2.76
CA THR A 172 6.30 15.77 -2.60
C THR A 172 6.52 15.00 -3.90
N THR A 173 7.44 14.03 -3.84
CA THR A 173 7.71 13.17 -4.99
C THR A 173 6.80 11.95 -4.87
N ASP A 174 5.90 11.78 -5.84
CA ASP A 174 5.09 10.57 -5.94
C ASP A 174 5.99 9.45 -6.47
N PHE A 175 6.28 8.47 -5.62
CA PHE A 175 7.09 7.31 -5.97
C PHE A 175 6.16 6.15 -6.34
N LEU A 176 6.49 5.48 -7.44
CA LEU A 176 5.74 4.31 -7.90
C LEU A 176 6.20 3.03 -7.19
N SER A 177 7.42 3.00 -6.65
CA SER A 177 7.95 1.87 -5.89
C SER A 177 8.91 2.26 -4.77
N ILE A 178 9.10 1.34 -3.82
CA ILE A 178 10.04 1.46 -2.70
C ILE A 178 11.50 1.54 -3.19
N SER A 179 11.85 0.87 -4.30
CA SER A 179 13.20 0.99 -4.86
C SER A 179 13.54 2.41 -5.32
N GLU A 180 12.55 3.24 -5.67
CA GLU A 180 12.77 4.66 -5.99
C GLU A 180 13.04 5.50 -4.74
N LEU A 181 12.60 5.03 -3.55
CA LEU A 181 12.84 5.68 -2.26
C LEU A 181 14.25 5.44 -1.73
N LEU A 182 14.78 4.21 -1.83
CA LEU A 182 16.04 3.81 -1.18
C LEU A 182 17.27 4.68 -1.52
N PRO A 183 17.42 5.24 -2.74
CA PRO A 183 18.53 6.14 -3.07
C PRO A 183 18.38 7.57 -2.50
N GLN A 184 17.22 7.95 -1.97
CA GLN A 184 16.96 9.31 -1.50
C GLN A 184 17.61 9.55 -0.13
N SER A 185 18.58 10.46 -0.09
CA SER A 185 19.34 10.79 1.13
C SER A 185 18.78 11.96 1.93
N LYS A 186 17.71 12.61 1.45
CA LYS A 186 17.12 13.80 2.07
C LYS A 186 15.77 13.49 2.71
N PRO A 187 15.47 14.06 3.90
CA PRO A 187 14.14 13.97 4.48
C PRO A 187 13.14 14.64 3.53
N CYS A 188 12.10 13.90 3.14
CA CYS A 188 11.08 14.37 2.21
C CYS A 188 9.70 13.84 2.62
N ASN A 189 8.67 14.58 2.24
CA ASN A 189 7.29 14.09 2.26
C ASN A 189 7.07 13.27 0.99
N LEU A 190 6.48 12.08 1.13
CA LEU A 190 6.38 11.12 0.05
C LEU A 190 5.06 10.36 0.11
N ASN A 191 4.51 10.07 -1.06
CA ASN A 191 3.40 9.15 -1.22
C ASN A 191 3.96 7.85 -1.82
N ILE A 192 3.77 6.73 -1.11
CA ILE A 192 4.12 5.40 -1.60
C ILE A 192 2.89 4.51 -1.52
N TYR A 193 2.68 3.77 -2.60
CA TYR A 193 1.68 2.73 -2.67
C TYR A 193 2.30 1.39 -2.28
N ALA A 194 2.10 0.95 -1.04
CA ALA A 194 2.63 -0.30 -0.53
C ALA A 194 1.60 -1.06 0.32
N SER A 195 1.82 -2.36 0.47
CA SER A 195 1.04 -3.22 1.35
C SER A 195 1.67 -3.29 2.75
N ILE A 196 0.84 -3.34 3.80
CA ILE A 196 1.33 -3.58 5.17
C ILE A 196 1.66 -5.07 5.30
N GLY A 197 2.93 -5.39 5.52
CA GLY A 197 3.41 -6.76 5.70
C GLY A 197 3.36 -7.22 7.15
N LYS A 198 3.96 -6.43 8.05
CA LYS A 198 4.21 -6.81 9.45
C LYS A 198 4.19 -5.59 10.38
N ILE A 199 3.73 -5.79 11.60
CA ILE A 199 3.76 -4.81 12.69
C ILE A 199 4.74 -5.31 13.76
N VAL A 200 5.62 -4.43 14.24
CA VAL A 200 6.61 -4.71 15.28
C VAL A 200 6.42 -3.72 16.42
N LEU A 201 6.11 -4.27 17.60
CA LEU A 201 5.90 -3.47 18.81
C LEU A 201 7.25 -3.09 19.44
N MET A 202 7.42 -1.82 19.81
CA MET A 202 8.67 -1.34 20.41
C MET A 202 8.82 -1.70 21.90
N GLY A 203 7.75 -2.14 22.57
CA GLY A 203 7.73 -2.45 24.00
C GLY A 203 8.47 -3.73 24.43
N SER A 204 8.89 -4.58 23.50
CA SER A 204 9.62 -5.83 23.78
C SER A 204 11.15 -5.68 23.85
N LEU A 205 11.67 -4.44 23.86
CA LEU A 205 13.11 -4.16 23.92
C LEU A 205 13.69 -4.17 25.35
N SER A 206 12.86 -4.40 26.37
CA SER A 206 13.28 -4.54 27.77
C SER A 206 13.07 -5.97 28.24
N LEU A 207 14.00 -6.86 27.89
CA LEU A 207 14.55 -7.90 28.77
C LEU A 207 15.66 -8.62 28.00
N GLU A 208 16.85 -8.67 28.58
CA GLU A 208 17.90 -9.61 28.20
C GLU A 208 17.39 -11.05 28.41
N LEU A 209 16.67 -11.60 27.45
CA LEU A 209 16.36 -13.02 27.37
C LEU A 209 16.01 -13.36 25.93
N LYS A 210 16.88 -14.18 25.32
CA LYS A 210 16.66 -14.98 24.11
C LYS A 210 15.36 -14.71 23.35
N GLY A 211 15.46 -13.85 22.34
CA GLY A 211 14.84 -14.01 21.02
C GLY A 211 13.33 -14.25 20.97
N GLN A 212 12.56 -13.17 20.97
CA GLN A 212 11.40 -12.98 20.08
C GLN A 212 10.85 -11.57 20.32
N SER A 213 11.21 -10.62 19.46
CA SER A 213 10.43 -9.38 19.37
C SER A 213 8.97 -9.78 19.09
N SER A 214 8.00 -9.16 19.77
CA SER A 214 6.58 -9.44 19.51
C SER A 214 6.22 -8.89 18.14
N VAL A 215 6.26 -9.78 17.16
CA VAL A 215 6.01 -9.54 15.75
C VAL A 215 4.58 -9.96 15.47
N ILE A 216 3.78 -9.03 14.98
CA ILE A 216 2.44 -9.33 14.50
C ILE A 216 2.49 -9.36 12.98
N GLU A 217 2.38 -10.55 12.40
CA GLU A 217 2.27 -10.73 10.96
C GLU A 217 0.82 -10.58 10.54
N LYS A 218 0.57 -10.09 9.31
CA LYS A 218 -0.78 -9.90 8.77
C LYS A 218 -1.66 -11.17 8.90
N HIS A 219 -1.05 -12.35 8.82
CA HIS A 219 -1.71 -13.65 8.88
C HIS A 219 -1.93 -14.17 10.32
N SER A 220 -1.34 -13.55 11.34
CA SER A 220 -1.43 -13.97 12.75
C SER A 220 -2.33 -13.09 13.62
N LEU A 221 -2.92 -12.03 13.05
CA LEU A 221 -3.77 -11.08 13.79
C LEU A 221 -4.97 -11.75 14.50
N SER A 222 -5.44 -12.89 13.98
CA SER A 222 -6.57 -13.64 14.55
C SER A 222 -6.26 -14.38 15.86
N GLY A 223 -4.99 -14.44 16.28
CA GLY A 223 -4.55 -15.16 17.48
C GLY A 223 -3.93 -14.28 18.58
N HIS A 224 -3.92 -12.95 18.43
CA HIS A 224 -3.38 -12.04 19.43
C HIS A 224 -4.49 -11.47 20.33
N ASN A 225 -4.45 -11.85 21.60
CA ASN A 225 -5.59 -11.70 22.50
C ASN A 225 -5.55 -10.45 23.39
N ASP A 226 -4.50 -9.62 23.36
CA ASP A 226 -4.38 -8.49 24.28
C ASP A 226 -3.89 -7.19 23.61
N ILE A 227 -4.72 -6.70 22.68
CA ILE A 227 -4.50 -5.43 21.97
C ILE A 227 -4.25 -4.27 22.94
N VAL A 228 -4.93 -4.25 24.08
CA VAL A 228 -4.81 -3.15 25.06
C VAL A 228 -3.44 -3.16 25.71
N ARG A 229 -2.98 -4.30 26.22
CA ARG A 229 -1.62 -4.39 26.79
C ARG A 229 -0.56 -4.08 25.75
N ASP A 230 -0.75 -4.53 24.52
CA ASP A 230 0.30 -4.50 23.50
C ASP A 230 0.39 -3.13 22.80
N PHE A 231 -0.74 -2.46 22.58
CA PHE A 231 -0.80 -1.20 21.84
C PHE A 231 -1.19 0.02 22.66
N ILE A 232 -1.82 -0.09 23.83
CA ILE A 232 -2.34 1.07 24.55
C ILE A 232 -1.46 1.42 25.74
N THR A 233 -1.16 2.71 25.90
CA THR A 233 -0.43 3.24 27.06
C THR A 233 -0.91 4.64 27.43
N THR A 234 -0.65 5.05 28.66
CA THR A 234 -0.74 6.46 29.03
C THR A 234 0.36 7.25 28.34
N GLY A 235 0.00 8.38 27.74
CA GLY A 235 0.93 9.24 27.02
C GLY A 235 0.35 10.59 26.65
N CYS A 236 1.09 11.36 25.86
CA CYS A 236 0.66 12.66 25.37
C CYS A 236 -0.10 12.53 24.05
N LYS A 237 -1.35 12.98 24.00
CA LYS A 237 -2.21 12.92 22.80
C LYS A 237 -1.72 13.79 21.63
N LEU A 238 -0.88 14.79 21.92
CA LEU A 238 -0.35 15.71 20.92
C LEU A 238 0.91 15.15 20.25
N CYS A 239 1.97 14.89 21.02
CA CYS A 239 3.24 14.40 20.46
C CYS A 239 3.29 12.88 20.27
N GLY A 240 2.31 12.15 20.83
CA GLY A 240 2.23 10.69 20.76
C GLY A 240 3.34 9.98 21.55
N LEU A 241 4.02 10.68 22.46
CA LEU A 241 5.04 10.08 23.32
C LEU A 241 4.38 9.38 24.51
N PRO A 242 4.76 8.12 24.80
CA PRO A 242 4.40 7.45 26.05
C PRO A 242 4.93 8.23 27.26
N LEU A 243 4.09 8.35 28.29
CA LEU A 243 4.43 8.97 29.56
C LEU A 243 4.44 7.86 30.61
N TYR A 244 5.57 7.19 30.79
CA TYR A 244 5.69 6.11 31.76
C TYR A 244 5.80 6.68 33.17
N GLN A 245 4.88 6.27 34.05
CA GLN A 245 4.88 6.67 35.45
C GLN A 245 5.85 5.78 36.24
N LYS A 246 7.17 6.02 36.09
CA LYS A 246 8.24 5.80 37.09
C LYS A 246 9.63 5.92 36.44
N ASN A 247 10.29 7.05 36.69
CA ASN A 247 11.68 7.06 37.15
C ASN A 247 11.67 7.55 38.59
N LEU A 248 11.28 6.68 39.53
CA LEU A 248 11.54 6.91 40.96
C LEU A 248 13.05 6.80 41.29
N HIS A 249 13.86 6.36 40.33
CA HIS A 249 15.31 6.42 40.39
C HIS A 249 15.87 7.01 39.08
N GLY A 250 15.73 8.33 38.95
CA GLY A 250 16.91 9.15 38.74
C GLY A 250 17.50 9.32 37.34
N ASP A 251 16.82 9.02 36.23
CA ASP A 251 17.19 9.58 34.91
C ASP A 251 16.00 9.61 33.94
N SER A 252 15.16 10.64 34.00
CA SER A 252 14.14 10.91 32.98
C SER A 252 14.79 11.47 31.72
N THR A 253 14.89 10.65 30.68
CA THR A 253 15.41 11.03 29.35
C THR A 253 14.38 11.74 28.46
N TYR A 254 13.16 11.99 28.94
CA TYR A 254 12.11 12.62 28.14
C TYR A 254 11.99 14.12 28.46
N PRO A 255 11.85 14.98 27.43
CA PRO A 255 11.67 16.40 27.65
C PRO A 255 10.37 16.64 28.42
N ILE A 256 10.49 17.38 29.53
CA ILE A 256 9.37 17.87 30.35
C ILE A 256 8.39 18.67 29.47
N ASP A 257 8.92 19.27 28.41
CA ASP A 257 8.19 20.08 27.45
C ASP A 257 7.68 19.27 26.24
N CYS A 258 6.42 19.48 25.88
CA CYS A 258 5.81 18.91 24.68
C CYS A 258 6.15 19.78 23.45
N PRO A 259 6.91 19.25 22.46
CA PRO A 259 7.28 20.03 21.26
C PRO A 259 6.08 20.38 20.37
N ASP A 260 5.01 19.58 20.47
CA ASP A 260 3.79 19.69 19.68
C ASP A 260 2.69 20.49 20.39
N ASN A 261 2.97 21.04 21.57
CA ASN A 261 2.08 21.99 22.24
C ASN A 261 2.72 23.38 22.28
N PRO A 262 2.07 24.44 21.77
CA PRO A 262 2.56 25.82 21.92
C PRO A 262 2.71 26.26 23.38
N LYS A 263 2.01 25.62 24.32
CA LYS A 263 2.15 25.86 25.76
C LYS A 263 3.23 24.99 26.41
N TYR A 264 3.93 24.16 25.63
CA TYR A 264 4.93 23.18 26.08
C TYR A 264 4.41 22.14 27.10
N LEU A 265 3.10 22.07 27.34
CA LEU A 265 2.52 21.11 28.29
C LEU A 265 2.10 19.82 27.58
N HIS A 266 2.33 18.67 28.21
CA HIS A 266 1.78 17.41 27.69
C HIS A 266 0.27 17.32 27.98
N VAL A 267 -0.48 16.81 27.00
CA VAL A 267 -1.93 16.53 27.15
C VAL A 267 -2.08 15.04 27.42
N ILE A 268 -2.25 14.68 28.69
CA ILE A 268 -2.26 13.28 29.14
C ILE A 268 -3.57 12.58 28.72
N GLY A 269 -3.45 11.37 28.21
CA GLY A 269 -4.55 10.42 28.03
C GLY A 269 -4.05 9.06 27.56
N GLN A 270 -4.94 8.23 27.03
CA GLN A 270 -4.54 6.99 26.38
C GLN A 270 -4.06 7.31 24.96
N ILE A 271 -2.98 6.65 24.57
CA ILE A 271 -2.42 6.70 23.23
C ILE A 271 -2.09 5.30 22.75
N TYR A 272 -2.06 5.13 21.43
CA TYR A 272 -1.38 4.00 20.83
C TYR A 272 0.14 4.17 21.06
N LYS A 273 0.76 3.20 21.72
CA LYS A 273 2.22 3.02 21.84
C LYS A 273 2.82 3.13 20.45
N PRO A 274 3.91 3.91 20.25
CA PRO A 274 4.59 3.91 18.97
C PRO A 274 5.05 2.51 18.57
N PHE A 275 4.76 2.13 17.34
CA PHE A 275 5.15 0.84 16.77
C PHE A 275 5.67 1.01 15.35
N MET A 276 6.48 0.07 14.90
CA MET A 276 6.97 0.04 13.53
C MET A 276 6.05 -0.82 12.68
N ILE A 277 5.66 -0.31 11.51
CA ILE A 277 5.07 -1.14 10.46
C ILE A 277 6.09 -1.32 9.35
N TYR A 278 6.17 -2.52 8.79
CA TYR A 278 6.93 -2.76 7.58
C TYR A 278 5.97 -2.71 6.41
N VAL A 279 6.13 -1.68 5.59
CA VAL A 279 5.43 -1.57 4.31
C VAL A 279 6.27 -2.20 3.24
N GLN A 280 5.64 -2.98 2.36
CA GLN A 280 6.31 -3.70 1.29
C GLN A 280 5.57 -3.56 -0.03
N ASP A 281 6.35 -3.49 -1.09
CA ASP A 281 5.92 -3.69 -2.46
C ASP A 281 6.78 -4.81 -3.09
N GLN A 282 6.68 -5.02 -4.39
CA GLN A 282 7.46 -6.03 -5.11
C GLN A 282 8.97 -5.71 -5.20
N THR A 283 9.37 -4.47 -4.91
CA THR A 283 10.75 -3.99 -5.07
C THR A 283 11.53 -3.94 -3.76
N GLY A 284 10.84 -3.93 -2.63
CA GLY A 284 11.48 -3.93 -1.32
C GLY A 284 10.51 -3.76 -0.16
N GLN A 285 11.11 -3.50 1.00
CA GLN A 285 10.39 -3.29 2.25
C GLN A 285 11.07 -2.17 3.04
N VAL A 286 10.26 -1.27 3.60
CA VAL A 286 10.75 -0.13 4.40
C VAL A 286 10.00 -0.08 5.74
N PRO A 287 10.70 0.15 6.85
CA PRO A 287 10.08 0.34 8.15
C PRO A 287 9.54 1.77 8.30
N VAL A 288 8.31 1.91 8.79
CA VAL A 288 7.62 3.18 9.04
C VAL A 288 7.23 3.25 10.52
N LEU A 289 7.64 4.31 11.20
CA LEU A 289 7.25 4.56 12.59
C LEU A 289 5.84 5.14 12.63
N VAL A 290 4.93 4.44 13.30
CA VAL A 290 3.56 4.88 13.52
C VAL A 290 3.43 5.46 14.92
N LYS A 291 3.00 6.72 14.99
CA LYS A 291 2.64 7.42 16.24
C LYS A 291 1.12 7.48 16.41
N ASN A 292 0.66 7.88 17.59
CA ASN A 292 -0.75 7.86 18.00
C ASN A 292 -1.75 8.28 16.92
N LYS A 293 -1.62 9.48 16.34
CA LYS A 293 -2.58 9.99 15.33
C LYS A 293 -2.64 9.18 14.04
N VAL A 294 -1.49 8.65 13.62
CA VAL A 294 -1.43 7.78 12.44
C VAL A 294 -2.01 6.40 12.77
N ALA A 295 -1.78 5.90 13.99
CA ALA A 295 -2.38 4.65 14.46
C ALA A 295 -3.91 4.74 14.53
N GLU A 296 -4.47 5.85 15.05
CA GLU A 296 -5.92 6.11 15.02
C GLU A 296 -6.47 5.98 13.60
N ALA A 297 -5.84 6.63 12.61
CA ALA A 297 -6.25 6.55 11.21
C ALA A 297 -6.14 5.13 10.63
N LEU A 298 -5.06 4.40 10.94
CA LEU A 298 -4.88 3.00 10.52
C LEU A 298 -5.96 2.08 11.09
N PHE A 299 -6.41 2.33 12.32
CA PHE A 299 -7.45 1.58 12.99
C PHE A 299 -8.84 2.21 12.81
N SER A 300 -9.14 2.71 11.61
CA SER A 300 -10.47 3.23 11.23
C SER A 300 -10.94 4.42 12.09
N ASN A 301 -10.02 5.29 12.47
CA ASN A 301 -10.24 6.48 13.32
C ASN A 301 -10.74 6.16 14.74
N ILE A 302 -10.47 4.96 15.26
CA ILE A 302 -10.79 4.60 16.65
C ILE A 302 -9.71 5.16 17.57
N SER A 303 -10.10 5.95 18.58
CA SER A 303 -9.14 6.54 19.52
C SER A 303 -8.63 5.52 20.55
N ALA A 304 -7.42 5.73 21.06
CA ALA A 304 -6.85 4.88 22.10
C ALA A 304 -7.65 4.93 23.42
N ASP A 305 -8.33 6.05 23.70
CA ASP A 305 -9.24 6.15 24.85
C ASP A 305 -10.47 5.26 24.65
N ASP A 306 -11.09 5.29 23.46
CA ASP A 306 -12.26 4.44 23.15
C ASP A 306 -11.90 2.95 23.29
N VAL A 307 -10.71 2.55 22.81
CA VAL A 307 -10.21 1.18 22.98
C VAL A 307 -10.05 0.82 24.46
N SER A 308 -9.45 1.71 25.24
CA SER A 308 -9.24 1.51 26.69
C SER A 308 -10.57 1.42 27.46
N GLU A 309 -11.53 2.30 27.16
CA GLU A 309 -12.85 2.32 27.80
C GLU A 309 -13.68 1.10 27.44
N CYS A 310 -13.67 0.69 26.17
CA CYS A 310 -14.34 -0.53 25.70
C CYS A 310 -13.78 -1.77 26.41
N TYR A 311 -12.45 -1.84 26.56
CA TYR A 311 -11.79 -2.94 27.27
C TYR A 311 -12.15 -2.98 28.75
N LYS A 312 -12.08 -1.84 29.45
CA LYS A 312 -12.51 -1.74 30.85
C LYS A 312 -13.97 -2.15 31.03
N SER A 313 -14.85 -1.71 30.13
CA SER A 313 -16.28 -2.05 30.16
C SER A 313 -16.52 -3.54 30.00
N ARG A 314 -15.81 -4.21 29.08
CA ARG A 314 -15.87 -5.67 28.91
C ARG A 314 -15.32 -6.42 30.12
N HIS A 315 -14.24 -5.93 30.72
CA HIS A 315 -13.66 -6.58 31.90
C HIS A 315 -14.55 -6.41 33.14
N CYS A 316 -15.19 -5.25 33.32
CA CYS A 316 -16.19 -5.04 34.37
C CYS A 316 -17.41 -5.97 34.22
N MET A 317 -17.87 -6.25 32.99
CA MET A 317 -18.99 -7.18 32.77
C MET A 317 -18.63 -8.66 33.01
N LEU A 318 -17.35 -9.03 32.87
CA LEU A 318 -16.88 -10.39 33.19
C LEU A 318 -16.63 -10.58 34.70
N VAL A 319 -16.25 -9.54 35.43
CA VAL A 319 -16.03 -9.61 36.89
C VAL A 319 -17.35 -9.45 37.68
N GLY A 320 -18.33 -8.72 37.14
CA GLY A 320 -19.64 -8.50 37.79
C GLY A 320 -20.57 -9.72 37.85
N THR A 321 -20.17 -10.90 37.34
CA THR A 321 -20.98 -12.13 37.43
C THR A 321 -20.52 -13.10 38.53
N CYS A 322 -19.51 -12.76 39.33
CA CYS A 322 -18.97 -13.66 40.36
C CYS A 322 -19.27 -13.27 41.82
N GLU A 323 -19.97 -12.17 42.11
CA GLU A 323 -20.32 -11.79 43.48
C GLU A 323 -21.81 -11.50 43.64
N SER A 324 -22.63 -12.56 43.70
CA SER A 324 -23.89 -12.54 44.46
C SER A 324 -24.22 -13.97 44.89
N GLY A 325 -23.76 -14.33 46.08
CA GLY A 325 -23.94 -15.66 46.65
C GLY A 325 -23.44 -15.74 48.08
N HIS A 326 -24.04 -14.95 48.97
CA HIS A 326 -24.17 -15.27 50.39
C HIS A 326 -25.50 -14.76 50.93
#